data_AF-V2XA71-F1
#
_entry.id   AF-V2XA71-F1
#
_cell.length_a   1.000
_cell.length_b   1.000
_cell.length_c   1.000
_cell.angle_alpha   90.00
_cell.angle_beta   90.00
_cell.angle_gamma   90.00
#
_symmetry.space_group_name_H-M   'P 1'
#
loop_
_entity.id
_entity.type
_entity.pdbx_description
1 polymer ?
#
loop_
_entity_poly.entity_id
_entity_poly.type
_entity_poly.pdbx_seq_one_letter_code
_entity_poly.pdbx_strand_id
1 'polypeptide(L)'
;MARSNLRVGLNKGHPITPIAKVQRPSQRKGIQSTKTKFVRSVVREVAGFSAYERRVMELLRNSKDKKARKLTKKRLGTLLRSKRKIEELSSIIQESRRAGH
;
A
#
# COMPACT_ATOMS: atom_id res chain seq x y z
N MET A 1 -9.46 -0.73 -28.26
CA MET A 1 -8.93 -0.67 -29.63
C MET A 1 -9.25 -1.98 -30.32
N ALA A 2 -9.85 -1.93 -31.52
CA ALA A 2 -10.09 -3.12 -32.32
C ALA A 2 -8.75 -3.72 -32.77
N ARG A 3 -8.65 -5.06 -32.78
CA ARG A 3 -7.45 -5.73 -33.28
C ARG A 3 -7.41 -5.67 -34.81
N SER A 4 -6.24 -5.51 -35.40
CA SER A 4 -6.05 -5.25 -36.84
C SER A 4 -5.93 -6.51 -37.71
N ASN A 5 -6.17 -7.71 -37.15
CA ASN A 5 -5.99 -8.99 -37.83
C ASN A 5 -4.58 -9.22 -38.41
N LEU A 6 -3.58 -8.52 -37.88
CA LEU A 6 -2.18 -8.69 -38.26
C LEU A 6 -1.48 -9.68 -37.31
N ARG A 7 -0.41 -10.34 -37.77
CA ARG A 7 0.42 -11.25 -36.95
C ARG A 7 1.35 -10.51 -35.98
N VAL A 8 1.72 -9.27 -36.31
CA VAL A 8 2.68 -8.43 -35.57
C VAL A 8 2.13 -7.02 -35.37
N GLY A 9 2.73 -6.24 -34.46
CA GLY A 9 2.26 -4.91 -34.08
C GLY A 9 1.44 -4.89 -32.78
N LEU A 10 1.16 -3.68 -32.28
CA LEU A 10 0.53 -3.46 -30.97
C LEU A 10 -0.92 -4.00 -30.91
N ASN A 11 -1.68 -3.85 -32.00
CA ASN A 11 -3.08 -4.27 -32.09
C ASN A 11 -3.26 -5.61 -32.84
N LYS A 12 -2.24 -6.46 -32.85
CA LYS A 12 -2.26 -7.75 -33.55
C LYS A 12 -3.35 -8.72 -33.06
N GLY A 13 -3.65 -9.71 -33.89
CA GLY A 13 -4.57 -10.80 -33.62
C GLY A 13 -5.96 -10.60 -34.21
N HIS A 14 -6.76 -11.66 -34.17
CA HIS A 14 -8.11 -11.67 -34.73
C HIS A 14 -9.03 -10.67 -34.02
N PRO A 15 -9.77 -9.80 -34.75
CA PRO A 15 -10.74 -8.89 -34.18
C PRO A 15 -11.90 -9.67 -33.54
N ILE A 16 -12.02 -9.57 -32.22
CA ILE A 16 -13.08 -10.19 -31.42
C ILE A 16 -13.73 -9.08 -30.59
N THR A 17 -15.05 -9.16 -30.38
CA THR A 17 -15.78 -8.34 -29.41
C THR A 17 -15.56 -8.89 -27.99
N PRO A 18 -14.77 -8.22 -27.12
CA PRO A 18 -14.49 -8.75 -25.80
C PRO A 18 -15.71 -8.62 -24.88
N ILE A 19 -16.10 -9.72 -24.23
CA ILE A 19 -17.14 -9.73 -23.21
C ILE A 19 -16.56 -9.22 -21.88
N ALA A 20 -17.27 -8.29 -21.22
CA ALA A 20 -16.90 -7.83 -19.89
C ALA A 20 -16.97 -8.98 -18.87
N LYS A 21 -15.82 -9.35 -18.29
CA LYS A 21 -15.74 -10.43 -17.31
C LYS A 21 -16.15 -9.92 -15.92
N VAL A 22 -17.09 -10.64 -15.28
CA VAL A 22 -17.45 -10.39 -13.88
C VAL A 22 -16.28 -10.78 -12.97
N GLN A 23 -16.04 -9.97 -11.93
CA GLN A 23 -15.00 -10.23 -10.93
C GLN A 23 -15.33 -11.48 -10.12
N ARG A 24 -14.42 -12.46 -10.14
CA ARG A 24 -14.57 -13.73 -9.41
C ARG A 24 -14.37 -13.50 -7.91
N PRO A 25 -15.05 -14.25 -7.02
CA PRO A 25 -14.82 -14.13 -5.57
C PRO A 25 -13.34 -14.32 -5.16
N SER A 26 -12.58 -15.16 -5.86
CA SER A 26 -11.14 -15.34 -5.62
C SER A 26 -10.31 -14.08 -5.86
N GLN A 27 -10.75 -13.20 -6.76
CA GLN A 27 -10.09 -11.91 -7.04
C GLN A 27 -10.36 -10.87 -5.95
N ARG A 28 -11.36 -11.09 -5.09
CA ARG A 28 -11.68 -10.21 -3.96
C ARG A 28 -10.80 -10.44 -2.72
N LYS A 29 -9.93 -11.47 -2.74
CA LYS A 29 -9.05 -11.79 -1.62
C LYS A 29 -8.07 -10.65 -1.36
N GLY A 30 -8.04 -10.14 -0.12
CA GLY A 30 -7.16 -9.05 0.31
C GLY A 30 -7.82 -7.67 0.39
N ILE A 31 -9.09 -7.55 -0.06
CA ILE A 31 -9.87 -6.33 0.14
C ILE A 31 -10.14 -6.13 1.64
N GLN A 32 -9.97 -4.90 2.11
CA GLN A 32 -10.21 -4.55 3.50
C GLN A 32 -11.71 -4.30 3.73
N SER A 33 -12.33 -5.10 4.59
CA SER A 33 -13.70 -4.86 5.06
C SER A 33 -13.73 -3.84 6.21
N THR A 34 -14.89 -3.21 6.43
CA THR A 34 -15.13 -2.26 7.53
C THR A 34 -14.84 -2.89 8.89
N LYS A 35 -15.34 -4.11 9.12
CA LYS A 35 -15.07 -4.91 10.33
C LYS A 35 -13.57 -5.14 10.54
N THR A 36 -12.85 -5.58 9.51
CA THR A 36 -11.41 -5.85 9.63
C THR A 36 -10.60 -4.58 9.86
N LYS A 37 -11.03 -3.43 9.29
CA LYS A 37 -10.41 -2.12 9.58
C LYS A 37 -10.58 -1.75 11.05
N PHE A 38 -11.80 -1.86 11.59
CA PHE A 38 -12.10 -1.57 13.00
C PHE A 38 -11.30 -2.46 13.96
N VAL A 39 -11.26 -3.78 13.73
CA VAL A 39 -10.48 -4.68 14.58
C VAL A 39 -8.99 -4.34 14.53
N ARG A 40 -8.44 -4.00 13.37
CA ARG A 40 -7.03 -3.62 13.23
C ARG A 40 -6.68 -2.30 13.94
N SER A 41 -7.59 -1.32 13.98
CA SER A 41 -7.34 -0.07 14.71
C SER A 41 -7.30 -0.30 16.21
N VAL A 42 -8.24 -1.10 16.74
CA VAL A 42 -8.26 -1.46 18.18
C VAL A 42 -6.98 -2.22 18.58
N VAL A 43 -6.55 -3.20 17.78
CA VAL A 43 -5.30 -3.93 18.06
C VAL A 43 -4.09 -3.01 18.03
N ARG A 44 -4.05 -2.05 17.10
CA ARG A 44 -2.94 -1.09 16.99
C ARG A 44 -2.87 -0.15 18.19
N GLU A 45 -4.02 0.27 18.70
CA GLU A 45 -4.12 1.11 19.90
C GLU A 45 -3.59 0.37 21.14
N VAL A 46 -4.00 -0.89 21.33
CA VAL A 46 -3.60 -1.70 22.49
C VAL A 46 -2.14 -2.14 22.43
N ALA A 47 -1.67 -2.65 21.28
CA ALA A 47 -0.31 -3.20 21.15
C ALA A 47 0.75 -2.13 20.84
N GLY A 48 0.34 -0.98 20.31
CA GLY A 48 1.23 0.12 19.94
C GLY A 48 2.15 -0.16 18.75
N PHE A 49 3.31 0.50 18.76
CA PHE A 49 4.31 0.46 17.69
C PHE A 49 5.53 -0.36 18.08
N SER A 50 6.01 -1.16 17.12
CA SER A 50 7.28 -1.87 17.26
C SER A 50 8.48 -0.91 17.36
N ALA A 51 9.60 -1.38 17.90
CA ALA A 51 10.79 -0.54 18.11
C ALA A 51 11.32 0.09 16.80
N TYR A 52 11.26 -0.60 15.67
CA TYR A 52 11.70 -0.04 14.39
C TYR A 52 10.72 0.99 13.83
N GLU A 53 9.41 0.80 14.04
CA GLU A 53 8.38 1.77 13.63
C GLU A 53 8.54 3.07 14.43
N ARG A 54 8.80 2.98 15.74
CA ARG A 54 9.12 4.16 16.58
C ARG A 54 10.33 4.92 16.06
N ARG A 55 11.43 4.22 15.75
CA ARG A 55 12.63 4.85 15.17
C ARG A 55 12.38 5.49 13.81
N VAL A 56 11.52 4.88 12.98
CA VAL A 56 11.15 5.46 11.69
C VAL A 56 10.31 6.72 11.88
N MET A 57 9.36 6.72 12.82
CA MET A 57 8.57 7.91 13.14
C MET A 57 9.45 9.07 13.63
N GLU A 58 10.47 8.82 14.46
CA GLU A 58 11.45 9.84 14.86
C GLU A 58 12.20 10.44 13.66
N LEU A 59 12.60 9.60 12.70
CA LEU A 59 13.28 10.08 11.49
C LEU A 59 12.35 10.90 10.60
N LEU A 60 11.07 10.52 10.50
CA LEU A 60 10.06 11.26 9.74
C LEU A 60 9.72 12.60 10.40
N ARG A 61 9.66 12.68 11.74
CA ARG A 61 9.47 13.94 12.48
C ARG A 61 10.60 14.94 12.23
N ASN A 62 11.83 14.44 12.04
CA ASN A 62 13.02 15.23 11.76
C ASN A 62 13.26 15.45 10.24
N SER A 63 12.28 15.16 9.38
CA SER A 63 12.40 15.31 7.92
C SER A 63 13.55 14.53 7.28
N LYS A 64 13.97 13.39 7.88
CA LYS A 64 15.07 12.53 7.38
C LYS A 64 14.54 11.37 6.53
N ASP A 65 13.74 11.66 5.51
CA ASP A 65 12.99 10.67 4.72
C ASP A 65 13.87 9.62 4.03
N LYS A 66 15.01 10.05 3.47
CA LYS A 66 15.97 9.14 2.82
C LYS A 66 16.52 8.11 3.82
N LYS A 67 16.79 8.53 5.06
CA LYS A 67 17.29 7.65 6.13
C LYS A 67 16.18 6.73 6.65
N ALA A 68 14.97 7.25 6.83
CA ALA A 68 13.78 6.46 7.16
C ALA A 68 13.57 5.34 6.12
N ARG A 69 13.61 5.67 4.83
CA ARG A 69 13.45 4.72 3.72
C ARG A 69 14.51 3.63 3.69
N LYS A 70 15.78 4.00 3.94
CA LYS A 70 16.87 3.01 4.05
C LYS A 70 16.68 2.07 5.23
N LEU A 71 16.31 2.59 6.40
CA LEU A 71 16.05 1.79 7.59
C LEU A 71 14.88 0.83 7.40
N THR A 72 13.74 1.34 6.92
CA THR A 72 12.53 0.52 6.69
C THR A 72 12.77 -0.53 5.61
N LYS A 73 13.52 -0.20 4.53
CA LYS A 73 13.91 -1.19 3.51
C LYS A 73 14.80 -2.28 4.10
N LYS A 74 15.77 -1.94 4.96
CA LYS A 74 16.62 -2.93 5.64
C LYS A 74 15.81 -3.86 6.55
N ARG A 75 14.71 -3.38 7.14
CA ARG A 75 13.84 -4.20 8.03
C ARG A 75 12.79 -5.02 7.26
N LEU A 76 12.15 -4.46 6.22
CA LEU A 76 11.06 -5.12 5.48
C LEU A 76 11.49 -5.81 4.17
N GLY A 77 12.73 -5.58 3.73
CA GLY A 77 13.35 -6.16 2.52
C GLY A 77 13.16 -5.31 1.26
N THR A 78 11.92 -5.17 0.79
CA THR A 78 11.63 -4.56 -0.53
C THR A 78 11.29 -3.07 -0.46
N LEU A 79 11.56 -2.33 -1.55
CA LEU A 79 11.25 -0.91 -1.63
C LEU A 79 9.74 -0.64 -1.61
N LEU A 80 8.93 -1.50 -2.23
CA LEU A 80 7.47 -1.36 -2.24
C LEU A 80 6.89 -1.44 -0.82
N ARG A 81 7.34 -2.41 -0.02
CA ARG A 81 6.92 -2.56 1.38
C ARG A 81 7.39 -1.38 2.23
N SER A 82 8.61 -0.91 2.01
CA SER A 82 9.16 0.27 2.68
C SER A 82 8.34 1.54 2.40
N LYS A 83 7.97 1.79 1.13
CA LYS A 83 7.09 2.90 0.73
C LYS A 83 5.75 2.86 1.47
N ARG A 84 5.06 1.72 1.41
CA ARG A 84 3.76 1.52 2.08
C ARG A 84 3.84 1.76 3.59
N LYS A 85 4.87 1.24 4.25
CA LYS A 85 5.05 1.43 5.70
C LYS A 85 5.37 2.89 6.06
N ILE A 86 6.13 3.60 5.23
CA ILE A 86 6.41 5.02 5.46
C ILE A 86 5.16 5.87 5.29
N GLU A 87 4.36 5.59 4.27
CA GLU A 87 3.06 6.26 4.06
C GLU A 87 2.14 6.03 5.27
N GLU A 88 2.01 4.78 5.75
CA GLU A 88 1.25 4.43 6.98
C GLU A 88 1.72 5.27 8.19
N LEU A 89 3.03 5.29 8.46
CA LEU A 89 3.58 6.02 9.61
C LEU A 89 3.47 7.54 9.46
N SER A 90 3.56 8.06 8.23
CA SER A 90 3.37 9.48 7.96
C SER A 90 1.93 9.92 8.21
N SER A 91 0.94 9.14 7.77
CA SER A 91 -0.47 9.40 8.04
C SER A 91 -0.76 9.41 9.55
N ILE A 92 -0.20 8.46 10.30
CA ILE A 92 -0.35 8.40 11.77
C ILE A 92 0.24 9.63 12.44
N ILE A 93 1.41 10.11 12.00
CA ILE A 93 2.01 11.34 12.54
C ILE A 93 1.09 12.55 12.26
N GLN A 94 0.49 12.63 11.07
CA GLN A 94 -0.43 13.71 10.73
C GLN A 94 -1.71 13.65 11.58
N GLU A 95 -2.30 12.48 11.78
CA GLU A 95 -3.47 12.29 12.64
C GLU A 95 -3.15 12.66 14.10
N SER A 96 -1.99 12.23 14.61
CA SER A 96 -1.54 12.59 15.96
C SER A 96 -1.32 14.09 16.13
N ARG A 97 -0.84 14.80 15.10
CA ARG A 97 -0.72 16.27 15.13
C ARG A 97 -2.10 16.93 15.15
N ARG A 98 -3.07 16.41 14.40
CA ARG A 98 -4.44 16.95 14.36
C ARG A 98 -5.20 16.75 15.68
N ALA A 99 -4.99 15.63 16.36
CA ALA A 99 -5.65 15.34 17.63
C ALA A 99 -5.03 16.07 18.84
N GLY A 100 -3.79 16.54 18.71
CA GLY A 100 -3.09 17.30 19.75
C GLY A 100 -3.27 18.82 19.67
N HIS A 101 -4.01 19.30 18.67
CA HIS A 101 -4.51 20.67 18.54
C HIS A 101 -6.02 20.67 18.80
#